data_AF-A0A970E346-F1
#
_entry.id   AF-A0A970E346-F1
#
_cell.length_a   1.000
_cell.length_b   1.000
_cell.length_c   1.000
_cell.angle_alpha   90.00
_cell.angle_beta   90.00
_cell.angle_gamma   90.00
#
_symmetry.space_group_name_H-M   'P 1'
#
loop_
_entity.id
_entity.type
_entity.pdbx_description
1 polymer ?
#
loop_
_entity_poly.entity_id
_entity_poly.type
_entity_poly.pdbx_seq_one_letter_code
_entity_poly.pdbx_strand_id
1 'polypeptide(L)'
;MRRWSAAVLFVLTIAALVMSGCRFGGTGEIQTLELAASQEILGFGETAQLSAVGRTTKGKRVAVIADWEIAQGAGTLGESSFQASSVNYEGPVVLRASYQGVAGEITLTINGLLGADYPFPNPSSPEAALPAATVPELCEVGEPLTEFVEAISYFVTYPFVDLTAIKDIWSYFVRDGVIQLPELIGSEKNRYKTALIMERIYEEELLPEIPRLSHRVHYELIDSEILGGGTSFSQAIAYRQGTTLEQATALFQRLFPTMANSYGVGWSTIATHLAREIGKKTQEVVTLEQDRFASSTWSFARPDDTKVHLHSAWVRVDTFYLSDSQGFPLETSPVFSRYNFSSCPVEIRGEVFYVTWSF
;
A
#
# COMPACT_ATOMS: atom_id res chain seq x y z
N MET A 1 -20.58 11.06 -31.49
CA MET A 1 -20.36 9.61 -31.48
C MET A 1 -20.81 9.04 -30.14
N ARG A 2 -21.63 8.00 -30.22
CA ARG A 2 -22.30 7.17 -29.17
C ARG A 2 -22.13 7.55 -27.68
N ARG A 3 -23.19 8.16 -27.15
CA ARG A 3 -23.60 8.12 -25.73
C ARG A 3 -23.95 6.69 -25.35
N TRP A 4 -23.29 6.13 -24.34
CA TRP A 4 -23.73 4.91 -23.67
C TRP A 4 -24.61 5.32 -22.49
N SER A 5 -25.87 4.91 -22.56
CA SER A 5 -26.92 5.25 -21.61
C SER A 5 -26.71 4.49 -20.29
N ALA A 6 -27.02 5.16 -19.18
CA ALA A 6 -27.09 4.64 -17.80
C ALA A 6 -28.05 3.44 -17.58
N ALA A 7 -28.53 2.82 -18.66
CA ALA A 7 -29.40 1.65 -18.65
C ALA A 7 -28.62 0.31 -18.55
N VAL A 8 -27.30 0.29 -18.81
CA VAL A 8 -26.51 -0.96 -18.75
C VAL A 8 -26.01 -1.26 -17.33
N LEU A 9 -25.71 -0.24 -16.51
CA LEU A 9 -25.29 -0.45 -15.12
C LEU A 9 -26.44 -0.81 -14.17
N PHE A 10 -27.68 -0.44 -14.50
CA PHE A 10 -28.84 -0.70 -13.64
C PHE A 10 -29.39 -2.14 -13.78
N VAL A 11 -29.03 -2.85 -14.86
CA VAL A 11 -29.43 -4.26 -15.06
C VAL A 11 -28.54 -5.23 -14.28
N LEU A 12 -27.28 -4.86 -13.98
CA LEU A 12 -26.37 -5.69 -13.19
C LEU A 12 -26.57 -5.56 -11.66
N THR A 13 -27.13 -4.44 -11.18
CA THR A 13 -27.41 -4.25 -9.74
C THR A 13 -28.80 -4.73 -9.31
N ILE A 14 -29.78 -4.77 -10.22
CA ILE A 14 -31.11 -5.35 -9.91
C ILE A 14 -31.15 -6.89 -10.05
N ALA A 15 -30.21 -7.49 -10.79
CA ALA A 15 -30.04 -8.94 -10.78
C ALA A 15 -29.51 -9.48 -9.43
N ALA A 16 -28.87 -8.64 -8.61
CA ALA A 16 -28.37 -9.02 -7.29
C ALA A 16 -29.39 -8.88 -6.14
N LEU A 17 -30.51 -8.16 -6.35
CA LEU A 17 -31.48 -7.84 -5.28
C LEU A 17 -32.84 -8.54 -5.40
N VAL A 18 -33.07 -9.35 -6.45
CA VAL A 18 -34.29 -10.18 -6.59
C VAL A 18 -34.05 -11.67 -6.27
N MET A 19 -32.84 -12.07 -5.90
CA MET A 19 -32.58 -13.42 -5.32
C MET A 19 -32.69 -13.44 -3.78
N SER A 20 -32.95 -12.30 -3.13
CA SER A 20 -33.07 -12.20 -1.66
C SER A 20 -34.50 -12.43 -1.14
N GLY A 21 -35.40 -13.03 -1.93
CA GLY A 21 -36.79 -13.16 -1.54
C GLY A 21 -37.56 -14.21 -2.33
N CYS A 22 -37.13 -15.47 -2.31
CA CYS A 22 -38.02 -16.60 -2.61
C CYS A 22 -37.46 -17.92 -2.03
N ARG A 23 -38.15 -18.39 -0.97
CA ARG A 23 -38.18 -19.76 -0.44
C ARG A 23 -36.90 -20.29 0.22
N PHE A 24 -36.88 -20.21 1.55
CA PHE A 24 -36.47 -21.32 2.42
C PHE A 24 -37.25 -22.59 2.02
N GLY A 25 -36.78 -23.25 0.96
CA GLY A 25 -37.28 -24.53 0.48
C GLY A 25 -36.11 -25.49 0.41
N GLY A 26 -35.74 -26.05 1.57
CA GLY A 26 -34.77 -27.13 1.75
C GLY A 26 -33.41 -26.89 1.11
N THR A 27 -32.39 -26.62 1.92
CA THR A 27 -31.01 -27.01 1.57
C THR A 27 -31.02 -28.51 1.35
N GLY A 28 -31.27 -28.93 0.12
CA GLY A 28 -31.22 -30.34 -0.26
C GLY A 28 -29.81 -30.84 0.02
N GLU A 29 -29.73 -32.05 0.56
CA GLU A 29 -28.48 -32.73 0.83
C GLU A 29 -27.55 -32.63 -0.39
N ILE A 30 -26.39 -32.01 -0.17
CA ILE A 30 -25.34 -31.87 -1.17
C ILE A 30 -24.65 -33.23 -1.30
N GLN A 31 -24.46 -33.71 -2.53
CA GLN A 31 -23.75 -34.96 -2.81
C GLN A 31 -22.32 -34.73 -3.27
N THR A 32 -22.08 -33.65 -4.03
CA THR A 32 -20.76 -33.32 -4.57
C THR A 32 -20.49 -31.82 -4.47
N LEU A 33 -19.21 -31.47 -4.33
CA LEU A 33 -18.71 -30.10 -4.42
C LEU A 33 -17.93 -29.92 -5.71
N GLU A 34 -18.27 -28.88 -6.47
CA GLU A 34 -17.49 -28.39 -7.60
C GLU A 34 -16.73 -27.14 -7.14
N LEU A 35 -15.41 -27.18 -7.24
CA LEU A 35 -14.52 -26.10 -6.78
C LEU A 35 -13.95 -25.35 -7.97
N ALA A 36 -13.73 -24.04 -7.80
CA ALA A 36 -13.06 -23.21 -8.78
C ALA A 36 -12.26 -22.10 -8.11
N ALA A 37 -11.14 -21.72 -8.74
CA ALA A 37 -10.34 -20.57 -8.38
C ALA A 37 -10.37 -19.52 -9.51
N SER A 38 -10.23 -18.23 -9.19
CA SER A 38 -10.17 -17.17 -10.20
C SER A 38 -8.94 -17.29 -11.10
N GLN A 39 -7.87 -17.92 -10.60
CA GLN A 39 -6.63 -18.23 -11.29
C GLN A 39 -6.07 -19.54 -10.72
N GLU A 40 -5.58 -20.42 -11.58
CA GLU A 40 -5.00 -21.72 -11.19
C GLU A 40 -3.48 -21.70 -11.10
N ILE A 41 -2.85 -20.67 -11.67
CA ILE A 41 -1.40 -20.44 -11.63
C ILE A 41 -1.19 -19.10 -10.92
N LEU A 42 -0.38 -19.11 -9.87
CA LEU A 42 -0.10 -17.93 -9.05
C LEU A 42 1.41 -17.71 -8.93
N GLY A 43 1.84 -16.47 -9.05
CA GLY A 43 3.15 -16.01 -8.62
C GLY A 43 3.21 -15.81 -7.09
N PHE A 44 4.41 -15.59 -6.57
CA PHE A 44 4.60 -15.22 -5.16
C PHE A 44 3.77 -13.99 -4.78
N GLY A 45 3.06 -14.06 -3.64
CA GLY A 45 2.23 -12.98 -3.12
C GLY A 45 0.88 -12.79 -3.81
N GLU A 46 0.66 -13.42 -4.98
CA GLU A 46 -0.61 -13.32 -5.70
C GLU A 46 -1.74 -14.05 -4.97
N THR A 47 -2.97 -13.55 -5.17
CA THR A 47 -4.19 -14.06 -4.52
C THR A 47 -5.18 -14.60 -5.56
N ALA A 48 -5.71 -15.80 -5.32
CA ALA A 48 -6.85 -16.36 -6.03
C ALA A 48 -8.12 -16.30 -5.17
N GLN A 49 -9.24 -15.91 -5.77
CA GLN A 49 -10.56 -16.06 -5.16
C GLN A 49 -11.04 -17.49 -5.33
N LEU A 50 -11.55 -18.09 -4.26
CA LEU A 50 -12.03 -19.46 -4.19
C LEU A 50 -13.55 -19.49 -4.18
N SER A 51 -14.13 -20.47 -4.88
CA SER A 51 -15.57 -20.67 -4.91
C SER A 51 -15.94 -22.15 -4.87
N ALA A 52 -17.04 -22.45 -4.19
CA ALA A 52 -17.58 -23.80 -4.06
C ALA A 52 -19.05 -23.81 -4.46
N VAL A 53 -19.42 -24.77 -5.31
CA VAL A 53 -20.79 -25.01 -5.77
C VAL A 53 -21.19 -26.43 -5.42
N GLY A 54 -22.17 -26.56 -4.54
CA GLY A 54 -22.75 -27.85 -4.18
C GLY A 54 -23.76 -28.32 -5.21
N ARG A 55 -23.74 -29.62 -5.52
CA ARG A 55 -24.77 -30.29 -6.32
C ARG A 55 -25.66 -31.15 -5.44
N THR A 56 -26.94 -30.82 -5.40
CA THR A 56 -27.96 -31.56 -4.63
C THR A 56 -28.26 -32.93 -5.26
N THR A 57 -28.89 -33.82 -4.49
CA THR A 57 -29.47 -35.10 -4.95
C THR A 57 -30.36 -34.98 -6.20
N LYS A 58 -31.01 -33.83 -6.40
CA LYS A 58 -31.87 -33.54 -7.56
C LYS A 58 -31.11 -32.92 -8.74
N GLY A 59 -29.79 -32.85 -8.66
CA GLY A 59 -28.91 -32.29 -9.70
C GLY A 59 -28.86 -30.75 -9.74
N LYS A 60 -29.58 -30.04 -8.85
CA LYS A 60 -29.53 -28.57 -8.75
C LYS A 60 -28.17 -28.12 -8.21
N ARG A 61 -27.57 -27.12 -8.85
CA ARG A 61 -26.35 -26.42 -8.42
C ARG A 61 -26.71 -25.27 -7.47
N VAL A 62 -26.00 -25.15 -6.36
CA VAL A 62 -26.22 -24.14 -5.31
C VAL A 62 -24.86 -23.63 -4.84
N ALA A 63 -24.66 -22.32 -4.80
CA ALA A 63 -23.44 -21.74 -4.20
C ALA A 63 -23.43 -22.03 -2.70
N VAL A 64 -22.28 -22.46 -2.18
CA VAL A 64 -22.11 -22.78 -0.76
C VAL A 64 -20.92 -22.02 -0.19
N ILE A 65 -21.01 -21.70 1.10
CA ILE A 65 -19.88 -21.21 1.89
C ILE A 65 -19.23 -22.46 2.48
N ALA A 66 -18.15 -22.91 1.87
CA ALA A 66 -17.43 -24.11 2.29
C ALA A 66 -16.31 -23.73 3.27
N ASP A 67 -15.98 -24.66 4.17
CA ASP A 67 -14.81 -24.54 5.05
C ASP A 67 -13.58 -24.99 4.25
N TRP A 68 -12.63 -24.07 4.07
CA TRP A 68 -11.41 -24.31 3.29
C TRP A 68 -10.22 -24.65 4.19
N GLU A 69 -9.37 -25.57 3.73
CA GLU A 69 -8.08 -25.87 4.33
C GLU A 69 -7.01 -26.17 3.27
N ILE A 70 -5.74 -25.99 3.62
CA ILE A 70 -4.61 -26.36 2.77
C ILE A 70 -4.30 -27.83 3.06
N ALA A 71 -4.58 -28.72 2.10
CA ALA A 71 -4.29 -30.14 2.21
C ALA A 71 -2.82 -30.47 1.88
N GLN A 72 -2.21 -29.71 0.97
CA GLN A 72 -0.80 -29.84 0.60
C GLN A 72 -0.25 -28.49 0.10
N GLY A 73 1.02 -28.22 0.36
CA GLY A 73 1.71 -27.01 -0.10
C GLY A 73 1.70 -25.88 0.93
N ALA A 74 2.05 -24.67 0.50
CA ALA A 74 2.15 -23.51 1.36
C ALA A 74 1.37 -22.32 0.79
N GLY A 75 0.65 -21.63 1.66
CA GLY A 75 -0.15 -20.46 1.31
C GLY A 75 -0.83 -19.88 2.54
N THR A 76 -1.63 -18.84 2.33
CA THR A 76 -2.51 -18.26 3.34
C THR A 76 -3.94 -18.40 2.84
N LEU A 77 -4.83 -18.93 3.69
CA LEU A 77 -6.26 -19.03 3.40
C LEU A 77 -7.05 -17.93 4.11
N GLY A 78 -7.85 -17.20 3.35
CA GLY A 78 -8.98 -16.43 3.85
C GLY A 78 -10.29 -17.22 3.74
N GLU A 79 -11.42 -16.61 4.12
CA GLU A 79 -12.74 -17.27 4.06
C GLU A 79 -13.14 -17.74 2.65
N SER A 80 -12.70 -17.02 1.61
CA SER A 80 -12.98 -17.30 0.20
C SER A 80 -11.81 -16.94 -0.72
N SER A 81 -10.59 -16.89 -0.19
CA SER A 81 -9.40 -16.59 -0.98
C SER A 81 -8.19 -17.39 -0.54
N PHE A 82 -7.25 -17.57 -1.45
CA PHE A 82 -5.95 -18.17 -1.21
C PHE A 82 -4.86 -17.23 -1.70
N GLN A 83 -3.84 -17.00 -0.89
CA GLN A 83 -2.65 -16.23 -1.26
C GLN A 83 -1.41 -17.12 -1.22
N ALA A 84 -0.57 -17.06 -2.25
CA ALA A 84 0.69 -17.80 -2.31
C ALA A 84 1.71 -17.22 -1.32
N SER A 85 2.13 -18.01 -0.32
CA SER A 85 2.78 -17.49 0.90
C SER A 85 4.26 -17.85 1.08
N SER A 86 4.94 -18.34 0.04
CA SER A 86 6.35 -18.71 0.18
C SER A 86 7.17 -18.34 -1.04
N VAL A 87 8.19 -17.52 -0.80
CA VAL A 87 9.18 -17.12 -1.81
C VAL A 87 10.00 -18.31 -2.31
N ASN A 88 10.06 -19.39 -1.52
CA ASN A 88 10.83 -20.60 -1.83
C ASN A 88 9.96 -21.82 -2.16
N TYR A 89 8.64 -21.63 -2.34
CA TYR A 89 7.75 -22.72 -2.73
C TYR A 89 7.38 -22.58 -4.21
N GLU A 90 7.91 -23.48 -5.02
CA GLU A 90 7.45 -23.72 -6.38
C GLU A 90 6.79 -25.09 -6.41
N GLY A 91 5.58 -25.17 -6.98
CA GLY A 91 4.88 -26.44 -7.13
C GLY A 91 3.40 -26.41 -6.74
N PRO A 92 2.78 -27.59 -6.62
CA PRO A 92 1.33 -27.73 -6.49
C PRO A 92 0.84 -27.52 -5.05
N VAL A 93 -0.05 -26.55 -4.85
CA VAL A 93 -0.84 -26.42 -3.62
C VAL A 93 -2.19 -27.11 -3.80
N VAL A 94 -2.54 -28.03 -2.90
CA VAL A 94 -3.85 -28.67 -2.88
C VAL A 94 -4.69 -28.04 -1.78
N LEU A 95 -5.83 -27.48 -2.17
CA LEU A 95 -6.84 -26.94 -1.26
C LEU A 95 -8.01 -27.90 -1.17
N ARG A 96 -8.49 -28.12 0.05
CA ARG A 96 -9.67 -28.94 0.32
C ARG A 96 -10.79 -28.05 0.85
N ALA A 97 -11.98 -28.18 0.27
CA ALA A 97 -13.19 -27.51 0.73
C ALA A 97 -14.16 -28.54 1.28
N SER A 98 -14.79 -28.26 2.41
CA SER A 98 -15.80 -29.13 3.02
C SER A 98 -17.12 -28.41 3.29
N TYR A 99 -18.24 -29.09 3.08
CA TYR A 99 -19.58 -28.58 3.36
C TYR A 99 -20.56 -29.74 3.60
N GLN A 100 -21.28 -29.74 4.72
CA GLN A 100 -22.23 -30.79 5.09
C GLN A 100 -21.66 -32.22 5.02
N GLY A 101 -20.37 -32.40 5.36
CA GLY A 101 -19.70 -33.71 5.34
C GLY A 101 -19.23 -34.17 3.96
N VAL A 102 -19.49 -33.40 2.90
CA VAL A 102 -18.89 -33.61 1.58
C VAL A 102 -17.62 -32.79 1.48
N ALA A 103 -16.56 -33.37 0.92
CA ALA A 103 -15.30 -32.68 0.64
C ALA A 103 -14.97 -32.74 -0.86
N GLY A 104 -14.29 -31.71 -1.35
CA GLY A 104 -13.68 -31.66 -2.68
C GLY A 104 -12.30 -31.04 -2.61
N GLU A 105 -11.47 -31.29 -3.62
CA GLU A 105 -10.11 -30.76 -3.71
C GLU A 105 -9.90 -30.00 -5.02
N ILE A 106 -9.06 -28.97 -4.96
CA ILE A 106 -8.58 -28.22 -6.12
C ILE A 106 -7.07 -28.03 -5.99
N THR A 107 -6.35 -28.08 -7.10
CA THR A 107 -4.91 -27.89 -7.14
C THR A 107 -4.58 -26.57 -7.83
N LEU A 108 -3.79 -25.73 -7.16
CA LEU A 108 -3.19 -24.51 -7.70
C LEU A 108 -1.71 -24.76 -7.96
N THR A 109 -1.13 -24.12 -8.97
CA THR A 109 0.30 -24.17 -9.27
C THR A 109 0.95 -22.87 -8.86
N ILE A 110 1.95 -22.94 -7.99
CA ILE A 110 2.72 -21.76 -7.57
C ILE A 110 3.98 -21.68 -8.41
N ASN A 111 4.08 -20.63 -9.21
CA ASN A 111 5.34 -20.20 -9.79
C ASN A 111 6.08 -19.45 -8.68
N GLY A 112 7.15 -20.05 -8.17
CA GLY A 112 8.03 -19.38 -7.20
C GLY A 112 8.59 -18.06 -7.75
N LEU A 113 9.29 -17.30 -6.91
CA LEU A 113 9.94 -16.07 -7.38
C LEU A 113 11.13 -16.43 -8.30
N LEU A 114 11.01 -16.16 -9.60
CA LEU A 114 12.13 -16.26 -10.55
C LEU A 114 13.11 -15.09 -10.34
N GLY A 115 14.16 -15.25 -9.53
CA GLY A 115 15.33 -14.33 -9.54
C GLY A 115 15.81 -13.79 -8.19
N ALA A 116 17.02 -13.21 -8.21
CA ALA A 116 17.96 -13.05 -7.09
C ALA A 116 17.74 -11.85 -6.14
N ASP A 117 16.81 -10.95 -6.43
CA ASP A 117 16.55 -9.78 -5.57
C ASP A 117 15.43 -10.12 -4.56
N TYR A 118 15.85 -10.86 -3.55
CA TYR A 118 15.03 -11.24 -2.41
C TYR A 118 15.16 -10.16 -1.32
N PRO A 119 14.10 -9.36 -1.05
CA PRO A 119 14.22 -8.22 -0.13
C PRO A 119 14.28 -8.64 1.35
N PHE A 120 13.94 -9.90 1.66
CA PHE A 120 13.91 -10.42 3.01
C PHE A 120 15.29 -10.96 3.44
N PRO A 121 15.59 -10.96 4.76
CA PRO A 121 16.86 -11.48 5.26
C PRO A 121 17.03 -12.98 4.98
N ASN A 122 18.29 -13.44 4.97
CA ASN A 122 18.61 -14.86 4.94
C ASN A 122 19.15 -15.30 6.33
N PRO A 123 18.28 -15.70 7.27
CA PRO A 123 18.66 -16.07 8.62
C PRO A 123 19.55 -17.32 8.65
N SER A 124 20.58 -17.32 9.49
CA SER A 124 21.54 -18.44 9.58
C SER A 124 21.05 -19.64 10.40
N SER A 125 20.01 -19.44 11.23
CA SER A 125 19.36 -20.49 12.03
C SER A 125 17.91 -20.11 12.32
N PRO A 126 17.07 -21.05 12.81
CA PRO A 126 15.69 -20.75 13.20
C PRO A 126 15.57 -19.64 14.25
N GLU A 127 16.56 -19.51 15.14
CA GLU A 127 16.57 -18.55 16.25
C GLU A 127 17.22 -17.20 15.88
N ALA A 128 17.61 -17.02 14.61
CA ALA A 128 18.22 -15.77 14.17
C ALA A 128 17.23 -14.61 14.33
N ALA A 129 17.70 -13.52 14.94
CA ALA A 129 16.91 -12.30 15.08
C ALA A 129 16.66 -11.68 13.70
N LEU A 130 15.39 -11.55 13.33
CA LEU A 130 14.98 -10.83 12.14
C LEU A 130 15.05 -9.31 12.38
N PRO A 131 15.47 -8.51 11.39
CA PRO A 131 15.44 -7.06 11.50
C PRO A 131 13.99 -6.56 11.55
N ALA A 132 13.78 -5.40 12.18
CA ALA A 132 12.45 -4.77 12.25
C ALA A 132 11.92 -4.31 10.88
N ALA A 133 12.83 -4.04 9.93
CA ALA A 133 12.48 -3.72 8.55
C ALA A 133 13.58 -4.15 7.59
N THR A 134 13.23 -4.38 6.33
CA THR A 134 14.19 -4.58 5.24
C THR A 134 14.85 -3.26 4.83
N VAL A 135 15.96 -3.34 4.10
CA VAL A 135 16.58 -2.14 3.53
C VAL A 135 15.62 -1.56 2.48
N PRO A 136 15.30 -0.25 2.51
CA PRO A 136 14.47 0.37 1.50
C PRO A 136 15.13 0.33 0.12
N GLU A 137 14.39 -0.13 -0.87
CA GLU A 137 14.80 -0.20 -2.27
C GLU A 137 14.15 0.93 -3.05
N LEU A 138 14.95 1.70 -3.79
CA LEU A 138 14.47 2.75 -4.67
C LEU A 138 13.83 2.09 -5.91
N CYS A 139 12.52 2.22 -6.06
CA CYS A 139 11.78 1.67 -7.19
C CYS A 139 11.78 2.64 -8.37
N GLU A 140 11.50 3.91 -8.09
CA GLU A 140 11.36 4.91 -9.14
C GLU A 140 11.74 6.31 -8.66
N VAL A 141 12.41 7.04 -9.55
CA VAL A 141 12.63 8.48 -9.42
C VAL A 141 11.67 9.18 -10.36
N GLY A 142 10.63 9.83 -9.81
CA GLY A 142 9.57 10.41 -10.63
C GLY A 142 9.99 11.63 -11.43
N GLU A 143 9.09 12.09 -12.30
CA GLU A 143 9.29 13.29 -13.10
C GLU A 143 9.44 14.58 -12.23
N PRO A 144 10.14 15.63 -12.72
CA PRO A 144 10.28 16.89 -11.99
C PRO A 144 8.92 17.49 -11.63
N LEU A 145 8.81 18.06 -10.43
CA LEU A 145 7.60 18.72 -9.98
C LEU A 145 7.24 19.94 -10.84
N THR A 146 5.93 20.19 -11.00
CA THR A 146 5.45 21.43 -11.65
C THR A 146 5.33 22.57 -10.66
N GLU A 147 5.07 22.26 -9.40
CA GLU A 147 5.00 23.20 -8.30
C GLU A 147 5.72 22.62 -7.09
N PHE A 148 6.45 23.47 -6.37
CA PHE A 148 7.06 23.12 -5.08
C PHE A 148 7.10 24.36 -4.20
N VAL A 149 6.55 24.23 -2.99
CA VAL A 149 6.64 25.25 -1.94
C VAL A 149 7.30 24.71 -0.69
N GLU A 150 7.93 25.60 0.07
CA GLU A 150 8.38 25.31 1.43
C GLU A 150 8.15 26.53 2.32
N ALA A 151 7.96 26.29 3.62
CA ALA A 151 7.91 27.35 4.62
C ALA A 151 9.34 27.78 4.98
N ILE A 152 9.65 29.04 4.73
CA ILE A 152 10.93 29.64 5.14
C ILE A 152 10.70 30.87 6.00
N SER A 153 11.71 31.24 6.78
CA SER A 153 11.60 32.38 7.69
C SER A 153 11.73 33.72 6.97
N TYR A 154 10.80 34.62 7.26
CA TYR A 154 10.77 36.01 6.81
C TYR A 154 10.80 36.98 7.99
N PHE A 155 11.50 38.10 7.81
CA PHE A 155 11.24 39.33 8.55
C PHE A 155 10.03 40.03 7.93
N VAL A 156 8.94 40.15 8.68
CA VAL A 156 7.71 40.81 8.22
C VAL A 156 7.39 42.04 9.04
N THR A 157 6.85 43.06 8.37
CA THR A 157 6.33 44.28 9.01
C THR A 157 4.83 44.40 8.72
N TYR A 158 4.03 44.59 9.77
CA TYR A 158 2.58 44.72 9.63
C TYR A 158 2.18 46.10 9.07
N PRO A 159 1.08 46.22 8.32
CA PRO A 159 0.68 47.48 7.70
C PRO A 159 0.02 48.48 8.66
N PHE A 160 -0.50 48.01 9.80
CA PHE A 160 -1.30 48.84 10.73
C PHE A 160 -0.55 49.29 11.99
N VAL A 161 0.64 48.72 12.22
CA VAL A 161 1.53 49.01 13.34
C VAL A 161 2.97 48.79 12.86
N ASP A 162 3.94 49.60 13.28
CA ASP A 162 5.38 49.39 13.00
C ASP A 162 5.94 48.21 13.83
N LEU A 163 5.20 47.10 13.86
CA LEU A 163 5.57 45.85 14.49
C LEU A 163 6.28 44.98 13.46
N THR A 164 7.50 44.58 13.79
CA THR A 164 8.27 43.60 13.02
C THR A 164 8.26 42.26 13.76
N ALA A 165 8.09 41.17 13.01
CA ALA A 165 8.10 39.82 13.54
C ALA A 165 8.86 38.87 12.60
N ILE A 166 9.26 37.73 13.15
CA ILE A 166 9.74 36.59 12.37
C ILE A 166 8.55 35.65 12.15
N LYS A 167 8.37 35.22 10.91
CA LYS A 167 7.32 34.29 10.52
C LYS A 167 7.85 33.28 9.51
N ASP A 168 7.48 32.02 9.70
CA ASP A 168 7.65 31.00 8.68
C ASP A 168 6.47 31.09 7.71
N ILE A 169 6.78 31.40 6.46
CA ILE A 169 5.79 31.67 5.43
C ILE A 169 6.09 30.82 4.20
N TRP A 170 5.05 30.17 3.69
CA TRP A 170 5.10 29.37 2.48
C TRP A 170 5.50 30.22 1.27
N SER A 171 6.47 29.72 0.51
CA SER A 171 7.02 30.38 -0.67
C SER A 171 7.17 29.39 -1.82
N TYR A 172 6.91 29.83 -3.05
CA TYR A 172 7.17 29.06 -4.25
C TYR A 172 8.65 29.09 -4.62
N PHE A 173 9.22 27.89 -4.74
CA PHE A 173 10.55 27.68 -5.31
C PHE A 173 10.47 27.18 -6.75
N VAL A 174 9.39 26.45 -7.08
CA VAL A 174 9.10 25.98 -8.44
C VAL A 174 7.65 26.34 -8.77
N ARG A 175 7.43 26.90 -9.95
CA ARG A 175 6.09 27.14 -10.52
C ARG A 175 6.12 26.90 -12.02
N ASP A 176 5.08 26.23 -12.53
CA ASP A 176 4.98 25.84 -13.95
C ASP A 176 6.21 25.07 -14.47
N GLY A 177 6.87 24.31 -13.58
CA GLY A 177 8.09 23.57 -13.89
C GLY A 177 9.33 24.45 -14.07
N VAL A 178 9.31 25.69 -13.58
CA VAL A 178 10.44 26.62 -13.64
C VAL A 178 10.91 26.95 -12.22
N ILE A 179 12.21 26.83 -12.00
CA ILE A 179 12.86 27.26 -10.76
C ILE A 179 12.88 28.79 -10.73
N GLN A 180 12.49 29.35 -9.59
CA GLN A 180 12.50 30.79 -9.36
C GLN A 180 13.04 31.11 -7.98
N LEU A 181 13.41 32.38 -7.78
CA LEU A 181 13.65 32.87 -6.43
C LEU A 181 12.37 32.75 -5.61
N PRO A 182 12.46 32.51 -4.29
CA PRO A 182 11.31 32.29 -3.44
C PRO A 182 10.32 33.44 -3.55
N GLU A 183 9.11 33.11 -3.98
CA GLU A 183 8.03 34.07 -4.07
C GLU A 183 6.95 33.70 -3.05
N LEU A 184 6.63 34.64 -2.15
CA LEU A 184 5.51 34.50 -1.24
C LEU A 184 4.25 34.09 -1.98
N ILE A 185 3.55 33.11 -1.43
CA ILE A 185 2.27 32.69 -1.99
C ILE A 185 1.24 33.84 -1.92
N GLY A 186 0.33 33.88 -2.90
CA GLY A 186 -0.58 35.02 -3.10
C GLY A 186 -1.44 35.39 -1.88
N SER A 187 -1.81 34.42 -1.04
CA SER A 187 -2.57 34.65 0.20
C SER A 187 -1.80 35.43 1.27
N GLU A 188 -0.46 35.41 1.22
CA GLU A 188 0.43 36.03 2.22
C GLU A 188 0.94 37.40 1.75
N LYS A 189 1.06 37.60 0.42
CA LYS A 189 1.60 38.81 -0.20
C LYS A 189 0.92 40.11 0.27
N ASN A 190 -0.39 40.07 0.54
CA ASN A 190 -1.18 41.23 0.94
C ASN A 190 -1.31 41.42 2.46
N ARG A 191 -0.75 40.51 3.28
CA ARG A 191 -0.87 40.58 4.74
C ARG A 191 0.16 41.50 5.39
N TYR A 192 1.27 41.74 4.72
CA TYR A 192 2.42 42.45 5.25
C TYR A 192 2.75 43.68 4.41
N LYS A 193 3.21 44.75 5.06
CA LYS A 193 3.72 45.96 4.40
C LYS A 193 5.03 45.67 3.69
N THR A 194 5.90 44.90 4.34
CA THR A 194 7.18 44.40 3.82
C THR A 194 7.41 42.99 4.35
N ALA A 195 8.00 42.14 3.50
CA ALA A 195 8.46 40.81 3.85
C ALA A 195 9.82 40.60 3.20
N LEU A 196 10.84 40.33 4.01
CA LEU A 196 12.22 40.12 3.59
C LEU A 196 12.65 38.73 4.05
N ILE A 197 13.29 37.97 3.16
CA ILE A 197 13.76 36.62 3.47
C ILE A 197 14.88 36.73 4.51
N MET A 198 14.91 35.81 5.48
CA MET A 198 15.94 35.86 6.53
C MET A 198 17.25 35.20 6.12
N GLU A 199 17.16 34.11 5.36
CA GLU A 199 18.32 33.30 5.02
C GLU A 199 18.82 33.63 3.62
N ARG A 200 20.07 34.06 3.56
CA ARG A 200 20.71 34.53 2.32
C ARG A 200 20.69 33.51 1.18
N ILE A 201 20.73 32.22 1.49
CA ILE A 201 20.71 31.15 0.48
C ILE A 201 19.45 31.22 -0.39
N TYR A 202 18.32 31.62 0.20
CA TYR A 202 17.05 31.78 -0.49
C TYR A 202 16.95 33.10 -1.27
N GLU A 203 17.73 34.12 -0.93
CA GLU A 203 17.69 35.42 -1.63
C GLU A 203 18.51 35.43 -2.91
N GLU A 204 19.65 34.73 -2.90
CA GLU A 204 20.67 34.87 -3.94
C GLU A 204 20.78 33.64 -4.84
N GLU A 205 20.32 32.47 -4.37
CA GLU A 205 20.52 31.20 -5.08
C GLU A 205 19.20 30.57 -5.51
N LEU A 206 19.11 30.24 -6.80
CA LEU A 206 18.07 29.35 -7.30
C LEU A 206 18.31 27.93 -6.78
N LEU A 207 17.26 27.13 -6.75
CA LEU A 207 17.43 25.69 -6.54
C LEU A 207 18.34 25.11 -7.64
N PRO A 208 19.22 24.17 -7.28
CA PRO A 208 20.14 23.54 -8.23
C PRO A 208 19.40 22.69 -9.26
N GLU A 209 18.27 22.11 -8.88
CA GLU A 209 17.35 21.38 -9.76
C GLU A 209 15.93 21.42 -9.18
N ILE A 210 14.96 20.90 -9.94
CA ILE A 210 13.58 20.77 -9.50
C ILE A 210 13.45 19.47 -8.69
N PRO A 211 12.95 19.50 -7.44
CA PRO A 211 12.67 18.29 -6.67
C PRO A 211 11.74 17.34 -7.41
N ARG A 212 11.84 16.05 -7.08
CA ARG A 212 11.05 14.98 -7.70
C ARG A 212 10.24 14.26 -6.63
N LEU A 213 9.17 13.61 -7.05
CA LEU A 213 8.39 12.71 -6.21
C LEU A 213 8.85 11.29 -6.50
N SER A 214 9.61 10.69 -5.59
CA SER A 214 10.21 9.36 -5.75
C SER A 214 9.51 8.32 -4.91
N HIS A 215 9.70 7.06 -5.29
CA HIS A 215 9.09 5.90 -4.67
C HIS A 215 10.15 4.90 -4.24
N ARG A 216 10.07 4.47 -2.98
CA ARG A 216 10.84 3.34 -2.44
C ARG A 216 9.93 2.36 -1.72
N VAL A 217 10.35 1.10 -1.69
CA VAL A 217 9.64 0.03 -1.00
C VAL A 217 10.52 -0.57 0.08
N HIS A 218 9.94 -0.81 1.25
CA HIS A 218 10.51 -1.70 2.26
C HIS A 218 9.43 -2.57 2.87
N TYR A 219 9.85 -3.54 3.69
CA TYR A 219 8.96 -4.44 4.40
C TYR A 219 9.21 -4.32 5.90
N GLU A 220 8.16 -4.10 6.69
CA GLU A 220 8.24 -4.03 8.15
C GLU A 220 7.83 -5.37 8.76
N LEU A 221 8.64 -5.90 9.68
CA LEU A 221 8.34 -7.13 10.39
C LEU A 221 7.15 -6.88 11.34
N ILE A 222 6.11 -7.69 11.20
CA ILE A 222 4.93 -7.65 12.05
C ILE A 222 5.06 -8.67 13.18
N ASP A 223 5.40 -9.91 12.82
CA ASP A 223 5.51 -11.03 13.76
C ASP A 223 6.43 -12.12 13.21
N SER A 224 6.96 -12.96 14.10
CA SER A 224 7.78 -14.13 13.73
C SER A 224 7.68 -15.25 14.75
N GLU A 225 7.61 -16.48 14.27
CA GLU A 225 7.43 -17.67 15.11
C GLU A 225 8.32 -18.82 14.62
N ILE A 226 8.87 -19.59 15.57
CA ILE A 226 9.65 -20.81 15.29
C ILE A 226 8.76 -22.03 15.49
N LEU A 227 8.68 -22.88 14.47
CA LEU A 227 7.72 -23.99 14.42
C LEU A 227 8.49 -25.28 14.05
N GLY A 228 8.23 -26.39 14.77
CA GLY A 228 8.94 -27.68 14.61
C GLY A 228 8.69 -28.47 13.28
N GLY A 229 8.56 -29.81 13.33
CA GLY A 229 8.06 -30.72 12.26
C GLY A 229 6.75 -31.46 12.67
N GLY A 230 5.73 -31.61 11.81
CA GLY A 230 4.30 -32.00 12.10
C GLY A 230 3.16 -31.06 12.63
N THR A 231 3.11 -29.73 12.45
CA THR A 231 2.16 -28.80 13.12
C THR A 231 1.41 -27.98 12.09
N SER A 232 0.11 -27.87 12.30
CA SER A 232 -0.71 -26.81 11.72
C SER A 232 -0.73 -25.63 12.68
N PHE A 233 -0.76 -24.43 12.12
CA PHE A 233 -0.77 -23.17 12.87
C PHE A 233 -1.74 -22.22 12.22
N SER A 234 -2.44 -21.44 13.04
CA SER A 234 -3.31 -20.36 12.61
C SER A 234 -3.27 -19.28 13.68
N GLN A 235 -2.90 -18.06 13.29
CA GLN A 235 -2.85 -16.91 14.17
C GLN A 235 -3.36 -15.68 13.43
N ALA A 236 -4.25 -14.93 14.09
CA ALA A 236 -4.65 -13.61 13.63
C ALA A 236 -3.58 -12.60 14.04
N ILE A 237 -3.03 -11.88 13.07
CA ILE A 237 -2.06 -10.81 13.29
C ILE A 237 -2.74 -9.47 13.02
N ALA A 238 -2.62 -8.54 13.96
CA ALA A 238 -3.06 -7.16 13.79
C ALA A 238 -1.91 -6.29 13.27
N TYR A 239 -2.19 -5.43 12.30
CA TYR A 239 -1.22 -4.51 11.71
C TYR A 239 -1.87 -3.18 11.31
N ARG A 240 -1.04 -2.16 11.10
CA ARG A 240 -1.51 -0.86 10.58
C ARG A 240 -1.53 -0.89 9.07
N GLN A 241 -2.63 -0.42 8.48
CA GLN A 241 -2.82 -0.32 7.05
C GLN A 241 -3.15 1.13 6.67
N GLY A 242 -2.68 1.57 5.50
CA GLY A 242 -2.89 2.93 5.00
C GLY A 242 -1.78 3.89 5.42
N THR A 243 -2.11 5.19 5.46
CA THR A 243 -1.17 6.27 5.81
C THR A 243 -1.80 7.28 6.76
N THR A 244 -0.95 8.03 7.48
CA THR A 244 -1.41 8.99 8.47
C THR A 244 -1.85 10.31 7.82
N LEU A 245 -2.84 10.99 8.44
CA LEU A 245 -3.26 12.31 7.99
C LEU A 245 -2.11 13.32 8.05
N GLU A 246 -1.22 13.20 9.04
CA GLU A 246 -0.06 14.08 9.21
C GLU A 246 0.91 13.98 8.03
N GLN A 247 1.37 12.78 7.69
CA GLN A 247 2.26 12.55 6.54
C GLN A 247 1.63 13.04 5.23
N ALA A 248 0.36 12.65 4.99
CA ALA A 248 -0.36 13.06 3.80
C ALA A 248 -0.52 14.59 3.72
N THR A 249 -0.83 15.25 4.84
CA THR A 249 -0.97 16.71 4.89
C THR A 249 0.37 17.40 4.62
N ALA A 250 1.47 16.92 5.20
CA ALA A 250 2.80 17.52 5.03
C ALA A 250 3.25 17.51 3.56
N LEU A 251 3.09 16.39 2.85
CA LEU A 251 3.40 16.32 1.42
C LEU A 251 2.42 17.15 0.59
N PHE A 252 1.12 17.06 0.88
CA PHE A 252 0.08 17.79 0.15
C PHE A 252 0.29 19.31 0.18
N GLN A 253 0.71 19.86 1.32
CA GLN A 253 0.99 21.29 1.44
C GLN A 253 2.08 21.79 0.49
N ARG A 254 3.09 20.96 0.22
CA ARG A 254 4.25 21.28 -0.63
C ARG A 254 3.94 21.19 -2.12
N LEU A 255 3.03 20.28 -2.48
CA LEU A 255 2.62 20.02 -3.86
C LEU A 255 1.40 20.83 -4.30
N PHE A 256 0.52 21.22 -3.36
CA PHE A 256 -0.75 21.90 -3.62
C PHE A 256 -0.95 23.14 -2.75
N PRO A 257 -0.04 24.12 -2.81
CA PRO A 257 -0.05 25.30 -1.94
C PRO A 257 -1.34 26.11 -2.00
N THR A 258 -1.92 26.27 -3.19
CA THR A 258 -3.16 27.05 -3.38
C THR A 258 -4.36 26.40 -2.68
N MET A 259 -4.39 25.07 -2.62
CA MET A 259 -5.45 24.31 -1.96
C MET A 259 -5.21 24.19 -0.45
N ALA A 260 -3.95 24.08 -0.03
CA ALA A 260 -3.56 23.98 1.37
C ALA A 260 -3.92 25.21 2.22
N ASN A 261 -4.01 26.39 1.62
CA ASN A 261 -4.45 27.61 2.33
C ASN A 261 -5.97 27.76 2.47
N SER A 262 -6.75 26.83 1.91
CA SER A 262 -8.15 26.73 2.25
C SER A 262 -8.28 25.99 3.58
N TYR A 263 -8.81 26.67 4.61
CA TYR A 263 -9.05 26.07 5.93
C TYR A 263 -9.77 24.72 5.80
N GLY A 264 -9.19 23.65 6.37
CA GLY A 264 -9.87 22.38 6.58
C GLY A 264 -9.99 21.47 5.36
N VAL A 265 -8.91 21.31 4.58
CA VAL A 265 -8.88 20.29 3.53
C VAL A 265 -9.06 18.90 4.17
N GLY A 266 -10.21 18.28 3.90
CA GLY A 266 -10.54 16.96 4.42
C GLY A 266 -9.72 15.85 3.77
N TRP A 267 -9.63 14.70 4.45
CA TRP A 267 -8.91 13.51 4.00
C TRP A 267 -9.18 13.15 2.54
N SER A 268 -10.45 13.14 2.11
CA SER A 268 -10.83 12.74 0.75
C SER A 268 -10.17 13.61 -0.34
N THR A 269 -10.06 14.91 -0.11
CA THR A 269 -9.40 15.84 -1.04
C THR A 269 -7.90 15.59 -1.06
N ILE A 270 -7.27 15.45 0.10
CA ILE A 270 -5.83 15.15 0.22
C ILE A 270 -5.50 13.85 -0.51
N ALA A 271 -6.20 12.77 -0.16
CA ALA A 271 -6.00 11.44 -0.72
C ALA A 271 -6.15 11.43 -2.25
N THR A 272 -7.22 12.05 -2.78
CA THR A 272 -7.49 12.07 -4.23
C THR A 272 -6.40 12.82 -5.00
N HIS A 273 -5.97 13.98 -4.49
CA HIS A 273 -4.99 14.81 -5.17
C HIS A 273 -3.58 14.23 -5.09
N LEU A 274 -3.17 13.69 -3.94
CA LEU A 274 -1.89 13.01 -3.79
C LEU A 274 -1.83 11.75 -4.65
N ALA A 275 -2.85 10.90 -4.62
CA ALA A 275 -2.92 9.69 -5.45
C ALA A 275 -2.74 10.02 -6.94
N ARG A 276 -3.40 11.09 -7.42
CA ARG A 276 -3.27 11.55 -8.79
C ARG A 276 -1.88 12.10 -9.10
N GLU A 277 -1.28 12.86 -8.19
CA GLU A 277 0.07 13.41 -8.42
C GLU A 277 1.13 12.33 -8.39
N ILE A 278 1.06 11.40 -7.43
CA ILE A 278 1.89 10.20 -7.39
C ILE A 278 1.78 9.47 -8.72
N GLY A 279 0.57 9.08 -9.15
CA GLY A 279 0.42 8.35 -10.40
C GLY A 279 0.81 9.14 -11.65
N LYS A 280 0.77 10.47 -11.62
CA LYS A 280 1.29 11.31 -12.70
C LYS A 280 2.83 11.33 -12.73
N LYS A 281 3.48 11.28 -11.57
CA LYS A 281 4.94 11.42 -11.44
C LYS A 281 5.69 10.11 -11.47
N THR A 282 5.10 9.03 -10.97
CA THR A 282 5.67 7.68 -10.90
C THR A 282 4.97 6.69 -11.83
N GLN A 283 3.94 7.09 -12.59
CA GLN A 283 3.16 6.17 -13.44
C GLN A 283 2.48 5.01 -12.68
N GLU A 284 2.45 5.05 -11.35
CA GLU A 284 1.86 4.02 -10.50
C GLU A 284 0.40 4.34 -10.15
N VAL A 285 -0.41 3.30 -9.99
CA VAL A 285 -1.80 3.46 -9.51
C VAL A 285 -1.81 3.25 -8.00
N VAL A 286 -1.95 4.35 -7.26
CA VAL A 286 -1.93 4.34 -5.80
C VAL A 286 -3.28 4.77 -5.25
N THR A 287 -3.77 4.09 -4.22
CA THR A 287 -4.95 4.48 -3.44
C THR A 287 -4.51 4.81 -2.02
N LEU A 288 -4.78 6.04 -1.57
CA LEU A 288 -4.49 6.45 -0.20
C LEU A 288 -5.69 6.12 0.69
N GLU A 289 -5.49 5.20 1.62
CA GLU A 289 -6.42 4.90 2.70
C GLU A 289 -5.93 5.53 4.02
N GLN A 290 -6.87 5.97 4.85
CA GLN A 290 -6.54 6.53 6.15
C GLN A 290 -6.12 5.39 7.08
N ASP A 291 -5.07 5.65 7.86
CA ASP A 291 -4.52 4.69 8.81
C ASP A 291 -5.61 4.02 9.68
N ARG A 292 -5.59 2.69 9.66
CA ARG A 292 -6.50 1.83 10.43
C ARG A 292 -5.78 0.58 10.88
N PHE A 293 -6.33 -0.07 11.91
CA PHE A 293 -5.95 -1.44 12.24
C PHE A 293 -6.67 -2.41 11.30
N ALA A 294 -5.89 -3.29 10.69
CA ALA A 294 -6.36 -4.44 9.93
C ALA A 294 -5.90 -5.72 10.64
N SER A 295 -6.58 -6.82 10.32
CA SER A 295 -6.20 -8.15 10.78
C SER A 295 -5.95 -9.03 9.57
N SER A 296 -4.86 -9.80 9.58
CA SER A 296 -4.64 -10.88 8.62
C SER A 296 -4.52 -12.19 9.37
N THR A 297 -5.25 -13.20 8.93
CA THR A 297 -5.12 -14.55 9.49
C THR A 297 -3.99 -15.26 8.76
N TRP A 298 -2.92 -15.50 9.49
CA TRP A 298 -1.81 -16.29 9.02
C TRP A 298 -2.08 -17.76 9.35
N SER A 299 -2.05 -18.66 8.37
CA SER A 299 -2.30 -20.09 8.60
C SER A 299 -1.45 -20.96 7.69
N PHE A 300 -0.94 -22.08 8.22
CA PHE A 300 -0.30 -23.11 7.42
C PHE A 300 -0.58 -24.52 7.99
N ALA A 301 -0.55 -25.51 7.11
CA ALA A 301 -0.61 -26.94 7.44
C ALA A 301 0.62 -27.63 6.81
N ARG A 302 1.30 -28.49 7.57
CA ARG A 302 2.73 -28.77 7.32
C ARG A 302 3.06 -29.57 6.04
N PRO A 303 4.23 -29.31 5.40
CA PRO A 303 4.76 -30.11 4.29
C PRO A 303 5.85 -31.16 4.66
N ASP A 304 6.51 -31.10 5.83
CA ASP A 304 7.57 -32.06 6.21
C ASP A 304 7.78 -32.14 7.75
N ASP A 305 7.86 -33.35 8.31
CA ASP A 305 8.01 -33.60 9.76
C ASP A 305 9.46 -33.55 10.25
N THR A 306 10.41 -33.38 9.35
CA THR A 306 11.84 -33.53 9.64
C THR A 306 12.61 -32.23 9.87
N LYS A 307 12.00 -31.07 9.61
CA LYS A 307 12.67 -29.76 9.62
C LYS A 307 12.11 -28.82 10.69
N VAL A 308 12.92 -27.83 11.08
CA VAL A 308 12.47 -26.68 11.86
C VAL A 308 12.29 -25.50 10.90
N HIS A 309 11.23 -24.73 11.11
CA HIS A 309 10.90 -23.59 10.27
C HIS A 309 10.89 -22.30 11.09
N LEU A 310 11.53 -21.27 10.54
CA LEU A 310 11.32 -19.89 10.97
C LEU A 310 10.30 -19.29 10.02
N HIS A 311 9.22 -18.77 10.57
CA HIS A 311 8.22 -18.08 9.80
C HIS A 311 8.06 -16.64 10.27
N SER A 312 7.67 -15.77 9.35
CA SER A 312 7.52 -14.35 9.61
C SER A 312 6.44 -13.72 8.74
N ALA A 313 5.80 -12.68 9.28
CA ALA A 313 4.83 -11.84 8.61
C ALA A 313 5.40 -10.43 8.45
N TRP A 314 5.30 -9.87 7.25
CA TRP A 314 5.85 -8.58 6.88
C TRP A 314 4.79 -7.74 6.19
N VAL A 315 4.68 -6.45 6.52
CA VAL A 315 3.82 -5.53 5.76
C VAL A 315 4.66 -4.77 4.74
N ARG A 316 4.23 -4.75 3.48
CA ARG A 316 4.84 -3.90 2.44
C ARG A 316 4.52 -2.43 2.75
N VAL A 317 5.54 -1.59 2.66
CA VAL A 317 5.45 -0.16 2.87
C VAL A 317 5.96 0.57 1.64
N ASP A 318 5.04 1.15 0.88
CA ASP A 318 5.33 2.02 -0.25
C ASP A 318 5.53 3.43 0.28
N THR A 319 6.72 3.99 0.13
CA THR A 319 7.07 5.33 0.61
C THR A 319 7.24 6.30 -0.56
N PHE A 320 6.36 7.30 -0.63
CA PHE A 320 6.45 8.40 -1.58
C PHE A 320 7.03 9.63 -0.92
N TYR A 321 8.07 10.22 -1.50
CA TYR A 321 8.81 11.30 -0.84
C TYR A 321 9.45 12.25 -1.86
N LEU A 322 9.76 13.47 -1.41
CA LEU A 322 10.48 14.45 -2.20
C LEU A 322 11.97 14.12 -2.20
N SER A 323 12.58 14.13 -3.39
CA SER A 323 13.97 13.76 -3.58
C SER A 323 14.67 14.64 -4.62
N ASP A 324 15.99 14.45 -4.72
CA ASP A 324 16.78 14.87 -5.87
C ASP A 324 16.62 13.92 -7.08
N SER A 325 17.34 14.21 -8.16
CA SER A 325 17.39 13.45 -9.41
C SER A 325 18.01 12.06 -9.30
N GLN A 326 18.64 11.74 -8.17
CA GLN A 326 19.19 10.41 -7.87
C GLN A 326 18.33 9.64 -6.86
N GLY A 327 17.21 10.22 -6.41
CA GLY A 327 16.32 9.59 -5.44
C GLY A 327 16.73 9.77 -3.97
N PHE A 328 17.73 10.60 -3.66
CA PHE A 328 18.07 10.90 -2.27
C PHE A 328 17.02 11.85 -1.66
N PRO A 329 16.49 11.56 -0.45
CA PRO A 329 15.60 12.48 0.27
C PRO A 329 16.22 13.88 0.39
N LEU A 330 15.40 14.94 0.28
CA LEU A 330 15.90 16.32 0.22
C LEU A 330 16.83 16.69 1.38
N GLU A 331 16.52 16.25 2.60
CA GLU A 331 17.31 16.51 3.81
C GLU A 331 18.69 15.85 3.80
N THR A 332 18.85 14.71 3.11
CA THR A 332 20.12 13.97 3.01
C THR A 332 20.79 14.11 1.64
N SER A 333 20.12 14.75 0.69
CA SER A 333 20.63 14.95 -0.66
C SER A 333 21.92 15.79 -0.62
N PRO A 334 22.99 15.38 -1.34
CA PRO A 334 24.18 16.20 -1.52
C PRO A 334 23.88 17.56 -2.18
N VAL A 335 22.75 17.66 -2.88
CA VAL A 335 22.35 18.83 -3.67
C VAL A 335 21.41 19.74 -2.87
N PHE A 336 20.50 19.18 -2.06
CA PHE A 336 19.48 19.94 -1.33
C PHE A 336 19.71 20.10 0.19
N SER A 337 20.58 19.32 0.82
CA SER A 337 20.75 19.31 2.28
C SER A 337 21.02 20.68 2.92
N ARG A 338 21.69 21.59 2.20
CA ARG A 338 21.95 22.97 2.66
C ARG A 338 20.71 23.87 2.74
N TYR A 339 19.61 23.50 2.08
CA TYR A 339 18.34 24.24 2.08
C TYR A 339 17.40 23.77 3.19
N ASN A 340 17.78 22.79 4.02
CA ASN A 340 16.97 22.32 5.15
C ASN A 340 15.51 21.95 4.79
N PHE A 341 15.29 21.48 3.56
CA PHE A 341 13.98 21.02 3.09
C PHE A 341 13.67 19.63 3.62
N SER A 342 12.38 19.35 3.83
CA SER A 342 11.92 18.02 4.24
C SER A 342 11.41 17.21 3.05
N SER A 343 11.80 15.94 2.98
CA SER A 343 11.29 14.98 2.00
C SER A 343 9.81 14.65 2.18
N CYS A 344 9.21 14.92 3.35
CA CYS A 344 7.80 14.67 3.66
C CYS A 344 7.31 13.29 3.23
N PRO A 345 7.90 12.20 3.76
CA PRO A 345 7.57 10.86 3.33
C PRO A 345 6.11 10.51 3.68
N VAL A 346 5.40 9.98 2.69
CA VAL A 346 4.08 9.35 2.83
C VAL A 346 4.27 7.85 2.73
N GLU A 347 4.23 7.18 3.87
CA GLU A 347 4.31 5.72 3.97
C GLU A 347 2.90 5.13 3.86
N ILE A 348 2.70 4.23 2.90
CA ILE A 348 1.44 3.53 2.67
C ILE A 348 1.67 2.06 3.01
N ARG A 349 1.10 1.61 4.13
CA ARG A 349 1.14 0.20 4.53
C ARG A 349 0.06 -0.58 3.81
N GLY A 350 0.48 -1.53 2.99
CA GLY A 350 -0.37 -2.29 2.08
C GLY A 350 -0.60 -3.72 2.55
N GLU A 351 -0.24 -4.66 1.67
CA GLU A 351 -0.46 -6.09 1.86
C GLU A 351 0.56 -6.71 2.83
N VAL A 352 0.13 -7.80 3.47
CA VAL A 352 1.00 -8.63 4.32
C VAL A 352 1.57 -9.78 3.49
N PHE A 353 2.87 -9.99 3.63
CA PHE A 353 3.65 -11.05 3.02
C PHE A 353 4.11 -12.01 4.11
N TYR A 354 3.97 -13.29 3.84
CA TYR A 354 4.45 -14.34 4.73
C TYR A 354 5.69 -14.95 4.12
N VAL A 355 6.69 -15.20 4.97
CA VAL A 355 7.99 -15.70 4.55
C VAL A 355 8.41 -16.83 5.48
N THR A 356 8.87 -17.93 4.89
CA THR A 356 9.24 -19.15 5.61
C THR A 356 10.64 -19.61 5.21
N TRP A 357 11.50 -19.84 6.20
CA TRP A 357 12.81 -20.47 6.05
C TRP A 357 12.80 -21.86 6.69
N SER A 358 13.48 -22.82 6.06
CA SER A 358 13.57 -24.21 6.55
C SER A 358 15.02 -24.56 6.86
N PHE A 359 15.24 -25.20 8.01
CA PHE A 359 16.57 -25.56 8.52
C PHE A 359 16.73 -27.06 8.71
#